data_AF-A0A948FCK0-F1
#
_entry.id   AF-A0A948FCK0-F1
#
_cell.length_a   1.000
_cell.length_b   1.000
_cell.length_c   1.000
_cell.angle_alpha   90.00
_cell.angle_beta   90.00
_cell.angle_gamma   90.00
#
_symmetry.space_group_name_H-M   'P 1'
#
loop_
_entity.id
_entity.type
_entity.pdbx_description
1 polymer ?
#
loop_
_entity_poly.entity_id
_entity_poly.type
_entity_poly.pdbx_seq_one_letter_code
_entity_poly.pdbx_strand_id
1 'polypeptide(L)'
;MEVPCLHCGSFFLPRNKNQQYCSKVSCQRARRRNWQKEKLQCDAEYREGQRISQKKWLRANPDYWKKYREKNPDKVKRNRLLQRIRNNTSSSSSTSPPPLIAKMYARNRNSGELSGHYWLVPEIAKMDAAKIYIHAISTSCKELQRWT
;
A
#
# COMPACT_ATOMS: atom_id res chain seq x y z
N MET A 1 -16.36 17.81 21.43
CA MET A 1 -16.21 16.35 21.59
C MET A 1 -14.92 15.94 20.93
N GLU A 2 -14.03 15.28 21.66
CA GLU A 2 -12.77 14.78 21.11
C GLU A 2 -13.01 13.52 20.28
N VAL A 3 -12.25 13.34 19.21
CA VAL A 3 -12.35 12.17 18.32
C VAL A 3 -10.99 11.47 18.21
N PRO A 4 -10.94 10.13 18.11
CA PRO A 4 -9.69 9.41 17.96
C PRO A 4 -9.09 9.58 16.56
N CYS A 5 -7.77 9.74 16.48
CA CYS A 5 -7.07 9.81 15.20
C CYS A 5 -6.89 8.41 14.58
N LEU A 6 -7.29 8.25 13.31
CA LEU A 6 -7.16 6.97 12.58
C LEU A 6 -5.72 6.46 12.39
N HIS A 7 -4.70 7.31 12.55
CA HIS A 7 -3.30 6.90 12.38
C HIS A 7 -2.59 6.60 13.70
N CYS A 8 -2.71 7.48 14.69
CA CYS A 8 -1.96 7.35 15.95
C CYS A 8 -2.82 6.97 17.16
N GLY A 9 -4.14 6.89 17.01
CA GLY A 9 -5.07 6.59 18.10
C GLY A 9 -5.25 7.72 19.13
N SER A 10 -4.41 8.77 19.12
CA SER A 10 -4.58 9.90 20.04
C SER A 10 -5.89 10.63 19.80
N PHE A 11 -6.59 10.98 20.88
CA PHE A 11 -7.76 11.87 20.84
C PHE A 11 -7.32 13.29 20.48
N PHE A 12 -8.14 13.97 19.69
CA PHE A 12 -7.92 15.37 19.33
C PHE A 12 -9.26 16.08 19.10
N LEU A 13 -9.24 17.41 19.22
CA LEU A 13 -10.38 18.26 18.87
C LEU A 13 -10.40 18.52 17.37
N PRO A 14 -11.42 18.04 16.62
CA PRO A 14 -11.49 18.23 15.19
C PRO A 14 -11.86 19.68 14.85
N ARG A 15 -11.18 20.27 13.87
CA ARG A 15 -11.50 21.62 13.36
C ARG A 15 -12.69 21.62 12.42
N ASN A 16 -12.95 20.51 11.74
CA ASN A 16 -14.12 20.30 10.89
C ASN A 16 -14.75 18.94 11.16
N LYS A 17 -16.05 18.79 10.87
CA LYS A 17 -16.84 17.58 11.21
C LYS A 17 -16.24 16.30 10.60
N ASN A 18 -15.53 16.43 9.48
CA ASN A 18 -14.95 15.30 8.74
C ASN A 18 -13.46 15.06 9.06
N GLN A 19 -12.90 15.73 10.08
CA GLN A 19 -11.49 15.56 10.42
C GLN A 19 -11.26 14.22 11.10
N GLN A 20 -10.61 13.28 10.39
CA GLN A 20 -10.30 11.94 10.90
C GLN A 20 -8.85 11.78 11.41
N TYR A 21 -7.98 12.76 11.13
CA TYR A 21 -6.57 12.73 11.47
C TYR A 21 -6.18 13.97 12.27
N CYS A 22 -5.39 13.78 13.33
CA CYS A 22 -4.83 14.89 14.10
C CYS A 22 -3.83 15.71 13.27
N SER A 23 -3.43 16.88 13.76
CA SER A 23 -2.52 17.81 13.07
C SER A 23 -1.06 17.33 12.98
N LYS A 24 -0.68 16.25 13.69
CA LYS A 24 0.69 15.71 13.66
C LYS A 24 1.14 15.39 12.24
N VAL A 25 2.36 15.76 11.87
CA VAL A 25 2.91 15.59 10.51
C VAL A 25 2.87 14.14 10.03
N SER A 26 3.17 13.18 10.91
CA SER A 26 3.09 11.74 10.62
C SER A 26 1.67 11.32 10.22
N CYS A 27 0.66 11.78 10.96
CA CYS A 27 -0.74 11.45 10.73
C CYS A 27 -1.27 12.11 9.45
N GLN A 28 -0.86 13.35 9.17
CA GLN A 28 -1.20 14.02 7.91
C GLN A 28 -0.53 13.38 6.69
N ARG A 29 0.71 12.88 6.83
CA ARG A 29 1.35 12.07 5.79
C ARG A 29 0.59 10.77 5.54
N ALA A 30 0.12 10.11 6.59
CA ALA A 30 -0.68 8.90 6.47
C ALA A 30 -2.03 9.16 5.80
N ARG A 31 -2.74 10.23 6.17
CA ARG A 31 -3.97 10.68 5.50
C ARG A 31 -3.77 10.84 4.00
N ARG A 32 -2.75 11.60 3.59
CA ARG A 32 -2.43 11.81 2.16
C ARG A 32 -2.10 10.51 1.44
N ARG A 33 -1.35 9.61 2.09
CA ARG A 33 -1.04 8.29 1.53
C ARG A 33 -2.30 7.45 1.33
N ASN A 34 -3.20 7.44 2.30
CA ASN A 34 -4.44 6.67 2.20
C ASN A 34 -5.33 7.21 1.09
N TRP A 35 -5.54 8.53 1.04
CA TRP A 35 -6.28 9.19 -0.03
C TRP A 35 -5.67 8.88 -1.41
N GLN A 36 -4.34 8.96 -1.55
CA GLN A 36 -3.68 8.67 -2.83
C GLN A 36 -3.86 7.21 -3.24
N LYS A 37 -3.79 6.27 -2.28
CA LYS A 37 -4.02 4.83 -2.53
C LYS A 37 -5.45 4.59 -3.00
N GLU A 38 -6.43 5.18 -2.32
CA GLU A 38 -7.84 5.11 -2.69
C GLU A 38 -8.07 5.69 -4.08
N LYS A 39 -7.57 6.90 -4.34
CA LYS A 39 -7.67 7.55 -5.66
C LYS A 39 -7.04 6.70 -6.76
N LEU A 40 -5.82 6.17 -6.57
CA LEU A 40 -5.20 5.30 -7.56
C LEU A 40 -6.01 4.02 -7.79
N GLN A 41 -6.65 3.46 -6.77
CA GLN A 41 -7.48 2.25 -6.88
C GLN A 41 -8.79 2.52 -7.63
N CYS A 42 -9.39 3.67 -7.37
CA CYS A 42 -10.75 4.03 -7.74
C CYS A 42 -10.91 4.81 -9.03
N ASP A 43 -9.96 5.70 -9.29
CA ASP A 43 -10.10 6.78 -10.26
C ASP A 43 -9.16 6.49 -11.44
N ALA A 44 -9.74 5.96 -12.52
CA ALA A 44 -8.98 5.52 -13.69
C ALA A 44 -8.33 6.71 -14.41
N GLU A 45 -9.05 7.84 -14.52
CA GLU A 45 -8.54 9.08 -15.09
C GLU A 45 -7.35 9.62 -14.28
N TYR A 46 -7.48 9.65 -12.95
CA TYR A 46 -6.38 10.05 -12.07
C TYR A 46 -5.16 9.14 -12.23
N ARG A 47 -5.36 7.82 -12.34
CA ARG A 47 -4.28 6.85 -12.55
C ARG A 47 -3.54 7.08 -13.85
N GLU A 48 -4.26 7.29 -14.96
CA GLU A 48 -3.64 7.55 -16.26
C GLU A 48 -2.95 8.91 -16.30
N GLY A 49 -3.56 9.95 -15.74
CA GLY A 49 -2.93 11.27 -15.59
C GLY A 49 -1.60 11.20 -14.83
N GLN A 50 -1.55 10.44 -13.73
CA GLN A 50 -0.31 10.18 -12.98
C GLN A 50 0.74 9.47 -13.85
N ARG A 51 0.34 8.48 -14.65
CA ARG A 51 1.22 7.74 -15.55
C ARG A 51 1.81 8.63 -16.64
N ILE A 52 0.98 9.43 -17.30
CA ILE A 52 1.41 10.37 -18.35
C ILE A 52 2.37 11.40 -17.78
N SER A 53 2.03 11.99 -16.64
CA SER A 53 2.87 12.98 -15.94
C SER A 53 4.24 12.38 -15.58
N GLN A 54 4.26 11.17 -15.03
CA GLN A 54 5.51 10.48 -14.71
C GLN A 54 6.34 10.18 -15.98
N LYS A 55 5.71 9.74 -17.07
CA LYS A 55 6.38 9.48 -18.36
C LYS A 55 6.98 10.76 -18.94
N LYS A 56 6.24 11.87 -18.88
CA LYS A 56 6.72 13.20 -19.32
C LYS A 56 7.91 13.65 -18.47
N TRP A 57 7.83 13.50 -17.15
CA TRP A 57 8.91 13.88 -16.25
C TRP A 57 10.18 13.04 -16.49
N LEU A 58 10.05 11.72 -16.67
CA LEU A 58 11.18 10.84 -16.98
C LEU A 58 11.85 11.19 -18.31
N ARG A 59 11.06 11.51 -19.34
CA ARG A 59 11.57 11.97 -20.64
C ARG A 59 12.34 13.28 -20.52
N ALA A 60 11.85 14.22 -19.72
CA ALA A 60 12.51 15.50 -19.47
C ALA A 60 13.75 15.38 -18.57
N ASN A 61 13.87 14.30 -17.78
CA ASN A 61 14.89 14.14 -16.74
C ASN A 61 15.58 12.76 -16.79
N PRO A 62 16.20 12.37 -17.92
CA PRO A 62 16.75 11.03 -18.10
C PRO A 62 17.84 10.68 -17.08
N ASP A 63 18.74 11.62 -16.76
CA ASP A 63 19.88 11.38 -15.87
C ASP A 63 19.60 11.69 -14.40
N TYR A 64 18.39 12.11 -14.06
CA TYR A 64 18.09 12.62 -12.71
C TYR A 64 18.46 11.61 -11.62
N TRP A 65 18.11 10.33 -11.80
CA TRP A 65 18.41 9.32 -10.78
C TRP A 65 19.89 9.03 -10.64
N LYS A 66 20.67 9.14 -11.72
CA LYS A 66 22.13 8.99 -11.67
C LYS A 66 22.73 10.14 -10.85
N LYS A 67 22.43 11.38 -11.23
CA LYS A 67 22.88 12.61 -10.55
C LYS A 67 22.44 12.66 -9.09
N TYR A 68 21.19 12.27 -8.79
CA TYR A 68 20.67 12.22 -7.43
C TYR A 68 21.47 11.25 -6.54
N ARG A 69 21.82 10.07 -7.07
CA ARG A 69 22.60 9.06 -6.34
C ARG A 69 24.04 9.52 -6.10
N GLU A 70 24.67 10.14 -7.10
CA GLU A 70 26.01 10.74 -6.98
C GLU A 70 26.02 11.83 -5.90
N LYS A 71 24.99 12.69 -5.85
CA LYS A 71 24.86 13.76 -4.85
C LYS A 71 24.49 13.28 -3.45
N ASN A 72 23.93 12.07 -3.30
CA ASN A 72 23.45 11.56 -2.01
C ASN A 72 24.02 10.16 -1.67
N PRO A 73 25.35 10.00 -1.58
CA PRO A 73 25.99 8.69 -1.41
C PRO A 73 25.55 7.98 -0.12
N ASP A 74 25.34 8.71 0.98
CA ASP A 74 24.95 8.12 2.26
C ASP A 74 23.53 7.52 2.22
N LYS A 75 22.60 8.22 1.55
CA LYS A 75 21.24 7.69 1.32
C LYS A 75 21.28 6.45 0.44
N VAL A 76 22.17 6.42 -0.55
CA VAL A 76 22.34 5.25 -1.42
C VAL A 76 22.87 4.06 -0.62
N LYS A 77 23.91 4.26 0.19
CA LYS A 77 24.47 3.21 1.08
C LYS A 77 23.39 2.67 2.02
N ARG A 78 22.68 3.55 2.74
CA ARG A 78 21.58 3.16 3.64
C ARG A 78 20.49 2.38 2.92
N ASN A 79 20.01 2.86 1.77
CA ASN A 79 18.94 2.19 1.02
C ASN A 79 19.39 0.82 0.49
N ARG A 80 20.65 0.69 0.05
CA ARG A 80 21.23 -0.61 -0.38
C ARG A 80 21.30 -1.59 0.79
N LEU A 81 21.73 -1.16 1.97
CA LEU A 81 21.76 -2.00 3.18
C LEU A 81 20.35 -2.46 3.58
N LEU A 82 19.39 -1.54 3.64
CA LEU A 82 18.00 -1.87 3.96
C LEU A 82 17.36 -2.80 2.91
N GLN A 83 17.76 -2.69 1.63
CA GLN A 83 17.32 -3.62 0.60
C GLN A 83 17.88 -5.02 0.82
N ARG A 84 19.16 -5.16 1.21
CA ARG A 84 19.75 -6.47 1.55
C ARG A 84 19.04 -7.12 2.73
N ILE A 85 18.79 -6.36 3.80
CA ILE A 85 18.05 -6.85 4.97
C ILE A 85 16.68 -7.38 4.54
N ARG A 86 15.91 -6.58 3.78
CA ARG A 86 14.59 -7.00 3.29
C ARG A 86 14.67 -8.27 2.44
N ASN A 87 15.59 -8.34 1.48
CA ASN A 87 15.76 -9.51 0.62
C ASN A 87 16.07 -10.76 1.46
N ASN A 88 16.98 -10.65 2.44
CA ASN A 88 17.36 -11.77 3.30
C ASN A 88 16.19 -12.23 4.18
N THR A 89 15.41 -11.30 4.74
CA THR A 89 14.22 -11.65 5.55
C THR A 89 13.10 -12.28 4.73
N SER A 90 13.07 -12.04 3.41
CA SER A 90 12.09 -12.67 2.50
C SER A 90 12.54 -14.04 1.99
N SER A 91 13.81 -14.40 2.16
CA SER A 91 14.35 -15.72 1.76
C SER A 91 14.18 -16.79 2.85
N SER A 92 13.89 -16.41 4.10
CA SER A 92 13.66 -17.35 5.21
C SER A 92 12.22 -17.89 5.28
N SER A 93 11.30 -17.44 4.43
CA SER A 93 10.04 -18.13 4.17
C SER A 93 10.24 -19.15 3.05
N SER A 94 10.31 -20.43 3.41
CA SER A 94 10.66 -21.61 2.58
C SER A 94 9.70 -21.95 1.42
N THR A 95 8.85 -21.00 0.99
CA THR A 95 7.89 -21.22 -0.09
C THR A 95 7.89 -19.98 -0.98
N SER A 96 8.48 -20.08 -2.18
CA SER A 96 8.48 -19.13 -3.32
C SER A 96 9.86 -18.48 -3.62
N PRO A 97 10.15 -18.17 -4.91
CA PRO A 97 11.34 -17.40 -5.29
C PRO A 97 11.36 -16.03 -4.59
N PRO A 98 12.54 -15.42 -4.39
CA PRO A 98 12.67 -14.14 -3.71
C PRO A 98 11.72 -13.13 -4.35
N PRO A 99 10.99 -12.30 -3.56
CA PRO A 99 10.03 -11.37 -4.13
C PRO A 99 10.75 -10.43 -5.07
N LEU A 100 10.55 -10.64 -6.38
CA LEU A 100 10.87 -9.64 -7.39
C LEU A 100 10.27 -8.33 -6.91
N ILE A 101 11.07 -7.28 -6.85
CA ILE A 101 10.58 -5.95 -6.46
C ILE A 101 9.57 -5.54 -7.52
N ALA A 102 8.30 -5.86 -7.28
CA ALA A 102 7.23 -5.51 -8.18
C ALA A 102 7.19 -3.99 -8.23
N LYS A 103 7.45 -3.44 -9.41
CA LYS A 103 7.16 -2.02 -9.67
C LYS A 103 5.69 -1.81 -9.31
N MET A 104 5.36 -0.72 -8.63
CA MET A 104 4.03 -0.40 -8.09
C MET A 104 2.84 -0.72 -9.01
N TYR A 105 3.03 -0.67 -10.33
CA TYR A 105 2.03 -0.92 -11.37
C TYR A 105 1.93 -2.39 -11.83
N ALA A 106 2.90 -3.24 -11.48
CA ALA A 106 2.89 -4.68 -11.77
C ALA A 106 2.15 -5.47 -10.68
N ARG A 107 1.19 -4.83 -9.99
CA ARG A 107 0.25 -5.57 -9.18
C ARG A 107 -0.70 -6.26 -10.15
N ASN A 108 -0.34 -7.48 -10.55
CA ASN A 108 -1.33 -8.47 -10.90
C ASN A 108 -2.21 -8.57 -9.66
N ARG A 109 -3.34 -7.85 -9.67
CA ARG A 109 -4.50 -8.31 -8.94
C ARG A 109 -4.82 -9.65 -9.61
N ASN A 110 -4.15 -10.72 -9.19
CA ASN A 110 -4.86 -11.97 -9.12
C ASN A 110 -5.94 -11.71 -8.08
N SER A 111 -7.04 -11.08 -8.51
CA SER A 111 -8.36 -11.33 -7.96
C SER A 111 -8.72 -12.75 -8.37
N GLY A 112 -7.91 -13.73 -7.95
CA GLY A 112 -8.47 -15.00 -7.56
C GLY A 112 -9.34 -14.62 -6.38
N GLU A 113 -10.58 -14.30 -6.68
CA GLU A 113 -11.63 -14.09 -5.72
C GLU A 113 -11.56 -15.32 -4.82
N LEU A 114 -11.08 -15.17 -3.58
CA LEU A 114 -11.01 -16.25 -2.59
C LEU A 114 -12.43 -16.65 -2.14
N SER A 115 -13.41 -16.52 -3.04
CA SER A 115 -14.79 -16.92 -2.89
C SER A 115 -14.88 -18.41 -3.20
N GLY A 116 -15.11 -19.23 -2.19
CA GLY A 116 -15.14 -20.67 -2.38
C GLY A 116 -15.32 -21.46 -1.09
N HIS A 117 -15.47 -22.77 -1.26
CA HIS A 117 -15.46 -23.73 -0.16
C HIS A 117 -14.02 -24.09 0.19
N TYR A 118 -13.68 -23.97 1.47
CA TYR A 118 -12.38 -24.35 2.00
C TYR A 118 -12.57 -25.28 3.19
N TRP A 119 -11.58 -26.13 3.43
CA TRP A 119 -11.52 -26.98 4.61
C TRP A 119 -10.46 -26.44 5.55
N LEU A 120 -10.85 -26.12 6.77
CA LEU A 120 -9.91 -25.82 7.84
C LEU A 120 -9.42 -27.14 8.44
N VAL A 121 -8.14 -27.43 8.23
CA VAL A 121 -7.49 -28.63 8.78
C VAL A 121 -6.57 -28.17 9.92
N PRO A 122 -6.83 -28.59 11.17
CA PRO A 122 -5.98 -28.22 12.31
C PRO A 122 -4.63 -28.94 12.22
N GLU A 123 -3.53 -28.19 12.34
CA GLU A 123 -2.17 -28.70 12.14
C GLU A 123 -1.65 -29.55 13.32
N ILE A 124 -2.22 -29.38 14.53
CA ILE A 124 -1.66 -29.93 15.78
C ILE A 124 -2.66 -30.79 16.60
N ALA A 125 -3.93 -30.91 16.19
CA ALA A 125 -4.92 -31.70 16.94
C ALA A 125 -5.75 -32.62 16.04
N LYS A 126 -6.09 -33.82 16.55
CA LYS A 126 -7.00 -34.80 15.94
C LYS A 126 -8.47 -34.34 16.00
N MET A 127 -8.80 -33.28 15.27
CA MET A 127 -10.18 -32.81 15.09
C MET A 127 -10.54 -32.90 13.61
N ASP A 128 -11.81 -33.21 13.33
CA ASP A 128 -12.31 -33.29 11.96
C ASP A 128 -12.20 -31.96 11.23
N ALA A 129 -11.94 -32.01 9.92
CA ALA A 129 -11.81 -30.81 9.10
C ALA A 129 -13.14 -30.05 9.02
N ALA A 130 -13.11 -28.74 9.25
CA ALA A 130 -14.30 -27.90 9.18
C ALA A 130 -14.47 -27.28 7.79
N LYS A 131 -15.61 -27.49 7.14
CA LYS A 131 -15.94 -26.85 5.85
C LYS A 131 -16.41 -25.43 6.10
N ILE A 132 -15.72 -24.45 5.50
CA ILE A 132 -16.07 -23.03 5.57
C ILE A 132 -16.31 -22.45 4.16
N TYR A 133 -17.17 -21.45 4.08
CA TYR A 133 -17.33 -20.61 2.89
C TYR A 133 -16.63 -19.28 3.13
N ILE A 134 -15.61 -18.97 2.32
CA ILE A 134 -15.01 -17.64 2.30
C ILE A 134 -15.70 -16.87 1.18
N HIS A 135 -16.19 -15.66 1.46
CA HIS A 135 -16.70 -14.73 0.45
C HIS A 135 -15.74 -13.55 0.33
N ALA A 136 -15.11 -13.37 -0.83
CA ALA A 136 -14.29 -12.19 -1.07
C ALA A 136 -15.22 -10.99 -1.30
N ILE A 137 -15.30 -10.08 -0.33
CA ILE A 137 -15.96 -8.80 -0.55
C ILE A 137 -15.02 -7.97 -1.42
N SER A 138 -15.35 -7.84 -2.71
CA SER A 138 -14.67 -6.84 -3.53
C SER A 138 -14.91 -5.50 -2.85
N THR A 139 -13.83 -4.82 -2.41
CA THR A 139 -13.95 -3.42 -2.07
C THR A 139 -14.16 -2.69 -3.40
N SER A 140 -15.42 -2.67 -3.86
CA SER A 140 -15.85 -1.70 -4.86
C SER A 140 -15.38 -0.35 -4.35
N CYS A 141 -14.86 0.44 -5.27
CA CYS A 141 -14.45 1.78 -4.92
C CYS A 141 -15.66 2.48 -4.29
N LYS A 142 -15.58 2.84 -3.00
CA LYS A 142 -16.56 3.77 -2.43
C LYS A 142 -16.44 5.03 -3.26
N GLU A 143 -17.50 5.40 -3.97
CA GLU A 143 -17.55 6.66 -4.71
C GLU A 143 -17.05 7.76 -3.79
N LEU A 144 -15.85 8.25 -4.08
CA LEU A 144 -15.32 9.43 -3.43
C LEU A 144 -16.24 10.54 -3.91
N GLN A 145 -17.27 10.86 -3.11
CA GLN A 145 -18.20 11.95 -3.38
C GLN A 145 -17.38 13.14 -3.87
N ARG A 146 -17.61 13.50 -5.14
CA ARG A 146 -17.06 14.72 -5.73
C ARG A 146 -17.59 15.86 -4.87
N TRP A 147 -16.74 16.42 -4.03
CA TRP A 147 -17.02 17.71 -3.40
C TRP A 147 -16.86 18.75 -4.52
N THR A 148 -17.96 19.04 -5.21
CA THR A 148 -18.21 20.35 -5.82
C THR A 148 -18.63 21.32 -4.73
#